data_AF-A0A9D3VZY2-F1
#
_entry.id   AF-A0A9D3VZY2-F1
#
_cell.length_a   1.000
_cell.length_b   1.000
_cell.length_c   1.000
_cell.angle_alpha   90.00
_cell.angle_beta   90.00
_cell.angle_gamma   90.00
#
_symmetry.space_group_name_H-M   'P 1'
#
loop_
_entity.id
_entity.type
_entity.pdbx_description
1 polymer ?
#
loop_
_entity_poly.entity_id
_entity_poly.type
_entity_poly.pdbx_seq_one_letter_code
_entity_poly.pdbx_strand_id
1 'polypeptide(L)'
;MVRLLVDEANERQLKVTFTEPFLRARELMFNDAGLGPLTFRCAQRGNKMTFSGADWLKYQQRYGIRGGDTISIEGIANNQCETFEVIRA
;
A
#
# COMPACT_ATOMS: atom_id res chain seq x y z
N MET A 1 -5.93 12.49 -0.28
CA MET A 1 -4.59 11.87 -0.41
C MET A 1 -4.19 11.36 0.96
N VAL A 2 -3.64 10.14 1.06
CA VAL A 2 -3.09 9.59 2.31
C VAL A 2 -1.64 9.18 2.05
N ARG A 3 -0.73 9.55 2.95
CA ARG A 3 0.68 9.15 2.84
C ARG A 3 1.00 7.97 3.76
N LEU A 4 1.71 7.01 3.19
CA LEU A 4 2.23 5.82 3.86
C LEU A 4 3.75 5.89 3.91
N LEU A 5 4.32 5.92 5.11
CA LEU A 5 5.75 5.71 5.28
C LEU A 5 6.04 4.22 5.27
N VAL A 6 6.95 3.77 4.41
CA VAL A 6 7.34 2.36 4.31
C VAL A 6 8.32 2.02 5.43
N ASP A 7 7.84 1.28 6.43
CA ASP A 7 8.67 0.78 7.52
C ASP A 7 9.53 -0.41 7.05
N GLU A 8 8.93 -1.33 6.29
CA GLU A 8 9.57 -2.55 5.80
C GLU A 8 8.88 -3.03 4.52
N ALA A 9 9.66 -3.38 3.50
CA ALA A 9 9.16 -4.02 2.28
C ALA A 9 9.99 -5.26 2.00
N ASN A 10 9.35 -6.44 2.04
CA ASN A 10 9.99 -7.73 1.76
C ASN A 10 9.11 -8.58 0.85
N GLU A 11 9.56 -9.78 0.45
CA GLU A 11 8.82 -10.62 -0.51
C GLU A 11 7.43 -11.06 -0.03
N ARG A 12 7.17 -11.04 1.27
CA ARG A 12 5.91 -11.53 1.88
C ARG A 12 4.94 -10.40 2.20
N GLN A 13 5.46 -9.24 2.58
CA GLN A 13 4.64 -8.16 3.12
C GLN A 13 5.27 -6.77 2.98
N LEU A 14 4.38 -5.79 3.00
CA LEU A 14 4.68 -4.37 3.16
C LEU A 14 4.16 -3.92 4.52
N LYS A 15 5.01 -3.34 5.35
CA LYS A 15 4.60 -2.66 6.57
C LYS A 15 4.71 -1.16 6.35
N VAL A 16 3.62 -0.46 6.65
CA VAL A 16 3.57 0.99 6.57
C VAL A 16 3.04 1.62 7.84
N THR A 17 3.42 2.87 8.04
CA THR A 17 2.83 3.77 9.02
C THR A 17 2.06 4.87 8.30
N PHE A 18 0.80 5.10 8.67
CA PHE A 18 0.02 6.21 8.18
C PHE A 18 0.40 7.51 8.90
N THR A 19 0.51 8.60 8.14
CA THR A 19 0.64 9.95 8.71
C THR A 19 -0.71 10.58 9.04
N GLU A 20 -1.80 10.02 8.53
CA GLU A 20 -3.17 10.54 8.63
C GLU A 20 -4.16 9.41 8.98
N PRO A 21 -5.37 9.71 9.49
CA PRO A 21 -6.40 8.70 9.70
C PRO A 21 -6.74 7.97 8.39
N PHE A 22 -6.72 6.65 8.41
CA PHE A 22 -7.01 5.80 7.27
C PHE A 22 -8.13 4.80 7.58
N LEU A 23 -8.83 4.33 6.55
CA LEU A 23 -9.94 3.41 6.72
C LEU A 23 -9.50 2.08 7.33
N ARG A 24 -10.40 1.46 8.09
CA ARG A 24 -10.22 0.08 8.55
C ARG A 24 -10.77 -0.87 7.50
N ALA A 25 -9.86 -1.48 6.73
CA ALA A 25 -10.18 -2.54 5.78
C ALA A 25 -9.41 -3.83 6.11
N ARG A 26 -10.04 -4.97 5.83
CA ARG A 26 -9.37 -6.29 5.82
C ARG A 26 -8.74 -6.61 4.47
N GLU A 27 -9.24 -5.97 3.42
CA GLU A 27 -8.79 -6.11 2.06
C GLU A 27 -8.96 -4.77 1.34
N LEU A 28 -8.00 -4.43 0.49
CA LEU A 28 -8.06 -3.26 -0.36
C LEU A 28 -7.73 -3.63 -1.80
N MET A 29 -8.48 -3.04 -2.72
CA MET A 29 -8.21 -3.13 -4.14
C MET A 29 -7.52 -1.85 -4.62
N PHE A 30 -6.40 -2.01 -5.33
CA PHE A 30 -5.62 -0.90 -5.87
C PHE A 30 -5.74 -0.99 -7.39
N ASN A 31 -6.23 0.07 -8.01
CA ASN A 31 -6.24 0.15 -9.46
C ASN A 31 -4.93 0.75 -9.95
N ASP A 32 -3.96 -0.10 -10.22
CA ASP A 32 -2.67 0.35 -10.72
C ASP A 32 -2.71 0.50 -12.26
N ALA A 33 -2.30 1.65 -12.78
CA ALA A 33 -2.34 1.93 -14.22
C ALA A 33 -1.40 1.00 -15.03
N GLY A 34 -0.35 0.46 -14.42
CA GLY A 34 0.62 -0.41 -15.08
C GLY A 34 0.36 -1.92 -14.89
N LEU A 35 -0.30 -2.31 -13.80
CA LEU A 35 -0.51 -3.71 -13.41
C LEU A 35 -1.98 -4.13 -13.41
N GLY A 36 -2.91 -3.19 -13.56
CA GLY A 36 -4.34 -3.43 -13.43
C GLY A 36 -4.80 -3.51 -11.96
N PRO A 37 -5.97 -4.09 -11.68
CA PRO A 37 -6.47 -4.22 -10.32
C PRO A 37 -5.62 -5.22 -9.52
N LEU A 38 -5.18 -4.79 -8.35
CA LEU A 38 -4.37 -5.59 -7.41
C LEU A 38 -5.08 -5.66 -6.07
N THR A 39 -5.11 -6.85 -5.47
CA THR A 39 -5.82 -7.05 -4.19
C THR A 39 -4.83 -7.35 -3.07
N PHE A 40 -4.93 -6.58 -1.99
CA PHE A 40 -4.04 -6.68 -0.83
C PHE A 40 -4.83 -7.00 0.43
N ARG A 41 -4.40 -8.05 1.14
CA ARG A 41 -4.88 -8.33 2.50
C ARG A 41 -4.24 -7.34 3.47
N CYS A 42 -5.07 -6.74 4.30
CA CYS A 42 -4.71 -5.66 5.20
C CYS A 42 -4.87 -6.09 6.66
N ALA A 43 -3.83 -5.89 7.45
CA ALA A 43 -3.87 -6.04 8.91
C ALA A 43 -3.47 -4.72 9.57
N GLN A 44 -4.42 -4.04 10.22
CA GLN A 44 -4.19 -2.76 10.86
C GLN A 44 -4.03 -2.90 12.39
N ARG A 45 -3.01 -2.24 12.95
CA ARG A 45 -2.79 -2.10 14.39
C ARG A 45 -2.41 -0.65 14.72
N GLY A 46 -3.35 0.11 15.25
CA GLY A 46 -3.18 1.55 15.46
C GLY A 46 -3.03 2.29 14.12
N ASN A 47 -1.95 3.05 13.97
CA ASN A 47 -1.58 3.75 12.74
C ASN A 47 -0.62 2.94 11.85
N LYS A 48 -0.43 1.63 12.13
CA LYS A 48 0.35 0.74 11.27
C LYS A 48 -0.56 -0.17 10.46
N MET A 49 -0.20 -0.43 9.21
CA MET A 49 -0.85 -1.42 8.36
C MET A 49 0.18 -2.34 7.72
N THR A 50 -0.16 -3.63 7.69
CA THR A 50 0.58 -4.62 6.94
C THR A 50 -0.25 -5.03 5.71
N PHE A 51 0.31 -4.84 4.52
CA PHE A 51 -0.22 -5.39 3.27
C PHE A 51 0.48 -6.71 2.96
N SER A 52 -0.30 -7.69 2.48
CA SER A 52 0.20 -9.00 2.07
C SER A 52 -0.68 -9.59 0.99
N GLY A 53 -0.21 -10.62 0.29
CA GLY A 53 -0.94 -11.25 -0.80
C GLY A 53 -0.03 -11.59 -1.98
N ALA A 54 -0.56 -12.31 -2.96
CA ALA A 54 0.22 -12.68 -4.16
C ALA A 54 0.54 -11.45 -5.03
N ASP A 55 -0.35 -10.46 -5.03
CA ASP A 55 -0.18 -9.24 -5.81
C ASP A 55 0.82 -8.26 -5.19
N TRP A 56 1.13 -8.41 -3.90
CA TRP A 56 2.17 -7.62 -3.24
C TRP A 56 3.54 -7.82 -3.87
N LEU A 57 3.96 -9.06 -4.11
CA LEU A 57 5.28 -9.32 -4.68
C LEU A 57 5.41 -8.72 -6.08
N LYS A 58 4.37 -8.85 -6.91
CA LYS A 58 4.33 -8.25 -8.25
C LYS A 58 4.46 -6.73 -8.18
N TYR A 59 3.72 -6.12 -7.27
CA TYR A 59 3.72 -4.68 -7.05
C TYR A 59 5.07 -4.17 -6.56
N GLN A 60 5.65 -4.83 -5.56
CA GLN A 60 6.96 -4.50 -5.00
C GLN A 60 8.07 -4.59 -6.06
N GLN A 61 8.06 -5.62 -6.90
CA GLN A 61 9.04 -5.80 -7.97
C GLN A 61 8.91 -4.74 -9.08
N ARG A 62 7.68 -4.35 -9.44
CA ARG A 62 7.43 -3.33 -10.47
C ARG A 62 7.98 -1.96 -10.07
N TYR A 63 7.76 -1.56 -8.83
CA TYR A 63 8.09 -0.21 -8.35
C TYR A 63 9.39 -0.14 -7.54
N GLY A 64 9.95 -1.29 -7.17
CA GLY A 64 11.21 -1.39 -6.42
C GLY A 64 11.10 -0.84 -5.00
N ILE A 65 9.95 -1.00 -4.36
CA ILE A 65 9.62 -0.42 -3.05
C ILE A 65 10.56 -0.97 -1.96
N ARG A 66 11.09 -0.08 -1.12
CA ARG A 66 12.03 -0.36 -0.04
C ARG A 66 11.66 0.39 1.24
N GLY A 67 12.24 -0.05 2.36
CA GLY A 67 12.15 0.68 3.62
C GLY A 67 12.67 2.11 3.49
N GLY A 68 11.93 3.08 4.01
CA GLY A 68 12.21 4.51 3.91
C GLY A 68 11.47 5.24 2.78
N ASP A 69 10.89 4.52 1.81
CA ASP A 69 10.07 5.14 0.77
C ASP A 69 8.77 5.71 1.35
N THR A 70 8.16 6.64 0.62
CA THR A 70 6.80 7.11 0.89
C THR A 70 5.87 6.70 -0.25
N ILE A 71 4.67 6.21 0.08
CA ILE A 71 3.63 5.87 -0.89
C ILE A 71 2.46 6.84 -0.69
N SER A 72 2.03 7.50 -1.76
CA SER A 72 0.80 8.30 -1.79
C SER A 72 -0.38 7.45 -2.27
N ILE A 73 -1.52 7.57 -1.60
CA ILE A 73 -2.80 6.96 -2.01
C ILE A 73 -3.85 8.03 -2.26
N GLU A 74 -4.58 7.92 -3.36
CA GLU A 74 -5.75 8.75 -3.66
C GLU A 74 -7.01 7.93 -4.02
N GLY A 75 -8.16 8.61 -4.07
CA GLY A 75 -9.43 8.00 -4.49
C GLY A 75 -9.93 6.88 -3.56
N ILE A 76 -9.79 7.06 -2.25
CA ILE A 76 -10.13 6.03 -1.27
C ILE A 76 -11.65 6.01 -1.06
N ALA A 77 -12.33 5.03 -1.65
CA ALA A 77 -13.76 4.79 -1.47
C ALA A 77 -14.09 3.31 -1.59
N ASN A 78 -15.05 2.80 -0.82
CA ASN A 78 -15.52 1.40 -0.92
C ASN A 78 -14.42 0.33 -0.87
N ASN A 79 -13.40 0.50 -0.02
CA ASN A 79 -12.20 -0.37 0.07
C ASN A 79 -11.36 -0.43 -1.22
N GLN A 80 -11.54 0.54 -2.11
CA GLN A 80 -10.80 0.70 -3.33
C GLN A 80 -9.96 1.98 -3.26
N CYS A 81 -8.78 1.93 -3.87
CA CYS A 81 -7.85 3.03 -3.97
C CYS A 81 -7.48 3.20 -5.46
N GLU A 82 -7.55 4.44 -5.96
CA GLU A 82 -7.47 4.72 -7.41
C GLU A 82 -6.06 5.02 -7.90
N THR A 83 -5.24 5.72 -7.10
CA THR A 83 -3.92 6.17 -7.54
C THR A 83 -2.87 5.91 -6.47
N PHE A 84 -1.72 5.39 -6.92
CA PHE A 84 -0.56 5.12 -6.10
C PHE A 84 0.71 5.71 -6.72
N GLU A 85 1.42 6.53 -5.95
CA GLU A 85 2.73 7.07 -6.35
C GLU A 85 3.77 6.73 -5.29
N VAL A 86 4.90 6.15 -5.71
CA VAL A 86 6.05 5.88 -4.84
C VAL A 86 7.02 7.05 -4.92
N ILE A 87 7.11 7.81 -3.84
CA ILE A 87 8.05 8.92 -3.67
C ILE A 87 9.29 8.37 -2.97
N ARG A 88 10.42 8.41 -3.68
CA ARG A 88 11.71 7.94 -3.17
C ARG A 88 12.37 9.00 -2.29
N ALA A 89 13.02 8.55 -1.22
CA ALA A 89 13.89 9.39 -0.40
C ALA A 89 15.19 9.76 -1.13
#